data_AF-A0A1T4T2Q2-F1
#
_entry.id   AF-A0A1T4T2Q2-F1
#
_cell.length_a   1.000
_cell.length_b   1.000
_cell.length_c   1.000
_cell.angle_alpha   90.00
_cell.angle_beta   90.00
_cell.angle_gamma   90.00
#
_symmetry.space_group_name_H-M   'P 1'
#
loop_
_entity.id
_entity.type
_entity.pdbx_description
1 polymer ?
#
loop_
_entity_poly.entity_id
_entity_poly.type
_entity_poly.pdbx_seq_one_letter_code
_entity_poly.pdbx_strand_id
1 'polypeptide(L)' 'MKITVFVTDIANNVKVWQARREFFSGNFPASTLVEVSALAAPEIRVEIEAVAHIGKGPR' A
#
# COMPACT_ATOMS: atom_id res chain seq x y z
N MET A 1 4.35 6.84 10.36
CA MET A 1 3.37 6.49 9.32
C MET A 1 3.79 5.17 8.71
N LYS A 2 2.86 4.23 8.61
CA LYS A 2 3.07 2.89 8.07
C LYS A 2 1.90 2.54 7.17
N ILE A 3 2.18 1.78 6.12
CA ILE A 3 1.16 1.11 5.32
C ILE A 3 1.41 -0.40 5.29
N THR A 4 0.33 -1.17 5.25
CA THR A 4 0.34 -2.61 5.00
C THR A 4 -0.49 -2.85 3.75
N VAL A 5 0.10 -3.50 2.74
CA VAL A 5 -0.52 -3.75 1.45
C VAL A 5 -0.82 -5.24 1.33
N PHE A 6 -2.09 -5.56 1.08
CA PHE A 6 -2.57 -6.91 0.82
C PHE A 6 -2.94 -7.02 -0.66
N VAL A 7 -2.42 -8.03 -1.35
CA VAL A 7 -2.76 -8.32 -2.74
C VAL A 7 -3.24 -9.76 -2.88
N THR A 8 -4.05 -10.03 -3.90
CA THR A 8 -4.48 -11.40 -4.24
C THR A 8 -3.57 -12.08 -5.27
N ASP A 9 -2.64 -11.32 -5.87
CA ASP A 9 -1.64 -11.82 -6.84
C ASP A 9 -0.37 -10.97 -6.73
N ILE A 10 0.68 -11.52 -6.14
CA ILE A 10 1.97 -10.90 -5.87
C ILE A 10 2.73 -10.54 -7.15
N ALA A 11 2.44 -11.20 -8.28
CA ALA A 11 3.07 -10.88 -9.55
C ALA A 11 2.72 -9.45 -10.01
N ASN A 12 1.61 -8.89 -9.53
CA ASN A 12 1.23 -7.50 -9.78
C ASN A 12 1.94 -6.48 -8.88
N ASN A 13 2.92 -6.89 -8.06
CA ASN A 13 3.60 -5.97 -7.16
C ASN A 13 4.16 -4.74 -7.90
N VAL A 14 4.74 -4.87 -9.10
CA VAL A 14 5.32 -3.78 -9.88
C VAL A 14 4.33 -2.63 -10.08
N LYS A 15 3.05 -2.93 -10.29
CA LYS A 15 1.97 -1.93 -10.42
C LYS A 15 1.72 -1.20 -9.10
N VAL A 16 1.77 -1.91 -7.98
CA VAL A 16 1.70 -1.31 -6.63
C VAL A 16 2.89 -0.37 -6.40
N TRP A 17 4.11 -0.78 -6.77
CA TRP A 17 5.30 0.08 -6.65
C TRP A 17 5.21 1.33 -7.51
N GLN A 18 4.68 1.21 -8.73
CA GLN A 18 4.43 2.36 -9.61
C GLN A 18 3.44 3.35 -8.97
N ALA A 19 2.26 2.87 -8.54
CA ALA A 19 1.26 3.73 -7.90
C ALA A 19 1.79 4.42 -6.64
N ARG A 20 2.62 3.73 -5.84
CA ARG A 20 3.26 4.34 -4.65
C ARG A 20 4.20 5.48 -5.02
N ARG A 21 4.93 5.38 -6.14
CA ARG A 21 5.83 6.46 -6.61
C ARG A 21 5.08 7.65 -7.20
N GLU A 22 3.92 7.41 -7.79
CA GLU A 22 3.04 8.48 -8.29
C GLU A 22 2.42 9.27 -7.13
N PHE A 23 2.08 8.59 -6.03
CA PHE A 23 1.42 9.23 -4.88
C PHE A 23 2.39 9.83 -3.85
N PHE A 24 3.47 9.12 -3.50
CA PHE A 24 4.43 9.57 -2.50
C PHE A 24 5.68 10.13 -3.17
N SER A 25 6.13 11.28 -2.69
CA SER A 25 7.43 11.87 -3.01
C SER A 25 8.23 12.12 -1.73
N GLY A 26 9.56 12.10 -1.84
CA GLY A 26 10.46 12.29 -0.69
C GLY A 26 10.43 11.11 0.29
N ASN A 27 9.90 11.33 1.49
CA ASN A 27 9.93 10.38 2.60
C ASN A 27 8.79 9.35 2.52
N PHE A 28 9.10 8.15 2.04
CA PHE A 28 8.13 7.06 1.96
C PHE A 28 7.76 6.51 3.36
N PRO A 29 6.50 6.11 3.58
CA PRO A 29 6.14 5.36 4.78
C PRO A 29 6.82 4.00 4.79
N ALA A 30 7.03 3.47 6.00
CA ALA A 30 7.33 2.06 6.18
C ALA A 30 6.23 1.22 5.53
N SER A 31 6.62 0.14 4.85
CA SER A 31 5.71 -0.67 4.03
C SER A 31 5.95 -2.16 4.23
N THR A 32 4.87 -2.91 4.36
CA THR A 32 4.83 -4.36 4.22
C THR A 32 3.90 -4.70 3.06
N LEU A 33 4.26 -5.66 2.22
CA LEU A 33 3.44 -6.14 1.13
C LEU A 33 3.40 -7.67 1.18
N VAL A 34 2.21 -8.25 1.24
CA VAL A 34 2.00 -9.70 1.29
C VAL A 34 0.86 -10.12 0.36
N GLU A 35 0.93 -11.35 -0.12
CA GLU A 35 -0.19 -11.99 -0.80
C GLU A 35 -1.14 -12.63 0.22
N VAL A 36 -2.44 -12.48 0.01
CA VAL A 36 -3.51 -13.09 0.81
C VAL A 36 -4.46 -13.86 -0.10
N SER A 37 -5.18 -14.84 0.46
CA SER A 37 -6.05 -15.72 -0.32
C SER A 37 -7.30 -15.02 -0.87
N ALA A 38 -7.81 -13.99 -0.19
CA ALA A 38 -8.97 -13.22 -0.60
C ALA A 38 -9.02 -11.86 0.12
N LEU A 39 -9.80 -10.92 -0.44
CA LEU A 39 -10.13 -9.62 0.14
C LEU A 39 -11.65 -9.52 0.35
N ALA A 40 -12.13 -8.36 0.80
CA ALA A 40 -13.55 -8.14 1.14
C ALA A 40 -14.54 -8.44 0.00
N ALA A 41 -14.10 -8.37 -1.26
CA ALA A 41 -14.88 -8.75 -2.43
C ALA A 41 -13.96 -9.32 -3.55
N PRO A 42 -14.45 -10.26 -4.38
CA PRO A 42 -13.63 -10.99 -5.35
C PRO A 42 -13.04 -10.13 -6.48
N GLU A 43 -13.63 -8.98 -6.77
CA GLU A 43 -13.13 -8.02 -7.75
C GLU A 43 -11.96 -7.18 -7.22
N ILE A 44 -11.78 -7.10 -5.89
CA ILE A 44 -10.73 -6.31 -5.25
C ILE A 44 -9.40 -7.06 -5.40
N ARG A 45 -8.39 -6.38 -5.94
CA ARG A 45 -7.04 -6.94 -6.16
C ARG A 45 -5.99 -6.43 -5.18
N VAL A 46 -6.29 -5.32 -4.51
CA VAL A 46 -5.40 -4.69 -3.54
C VAL A 46 -6.22 -4.01 -2.45
N GLU A 47 -5.78 -4.18 -1.20
CA GLU A 47 -6.28 -3.44 -0.05
C GLU A 47 -5.10 -2.86 0.73
N ILE A 48 -5.25 -1.64 1.26
CA ILE A 48 -4.19 -0.93 1.97
C ILE A 48 -4.71 -0.44 3.32
N GLU A 49 -4.10 -0.96 4.39
CA GLU A 49 -4.26 -0.44 5.75
C GLU A 49 -3.18 0.62 6.00
N ALA A 50 -3.58 1.77 6.55
CA ALA A 50 -2.65 2.88 6.83
C ALA A 50 -2.79 3.40 8.26
N VAL A 51 -1.65 3.64 8.91
CA VAL A 51 -1.56 4.34 10.20
C VAL A 51 -0.81 5.65 10.01
N ALA A 52 -1.50 6.75 10.30
CA ALA A 52 -1.00 8.12 10.15
C ALA A 52 -1.22 8.95 11.42
N HIS A 53 -0.46 10.04 11.54
CA HIS A 53 -0.57 10.98 12.67
C HIS A 53 -1.01 12.35 12.11
N ILE A 54 -2.07 12.93 12.67
CA ILE A 54 -2.57 14.24 12.25
C ILE A 54 -1.55 15.32 12.60
N GLY A 55 -1.35 16.29 11.71
CA GLY A 55 -0.44 17.44 11.93
C GLY A 55 1.03 17.17 11.60
N LYS A 56 1.40 15.96 11.17
CA LYS A 56 2.73 15.70 10.61
C LYS A 56 2.75 16.13 9.13
N GLY A 57 2.86 17.43 8.89
CA GLY A 57 3.16 18.00 7.56
C GLY A 57 4.54 17.57 7.05
N PRO A 58 4.86 17.83 5.77
CA PRO A 58 6.11 17.39 5.16
C PRO A 58 7.29 17.98 5.94
N ARG A 59 8.16 17.09 6.43
CA ARG A 59 9.53 17.44 6.84
C ARG A 59 10.45 17.02 5.71
#